data_AF-A0A960J3N7-F1
#
_entry.id   AF-A0A960J3N7-F1
#
_cell.length_a   1.000
_cell.length_b   1.000
_cell.length_c   1.000
_cell.angle_alpha   90.00
_cell.angle_beta   90.00
_cell.angle_gamma   90.00
#
_symmetry.space_group_name_H-M   'P 1'
#
loop_
_entity.id
_entity.type
_entity.pdbx_description
1 polymer ?
#
loop_
_entity_poly.entity_id
_entity_poly.type
_entity_poly.pdbx_seq_one_letter_code
_entity_poly.pdbx_strand_id
1 'polypeptide(L)'
;MPPTAADYIRRALRELNAERDRLDRQIEVLDRTLDELEPGGSGDAPDDSGSHGRPVRDIVMDLAGESHLFTLDEVMRRVRSEGNPAQHASVSSILSRLKREGFIDAGPRRGTYVSIDPLSEKGGDGGVLGASGQRTDDRPDPGSNP
;
A
#
# COMPACT_ATOMS: atom_id res chain seq x y z
N MET A 1 46.42 -6.46 2.86
CA MET A 1 46.01 -5.35 3.75
C MET A 1 44.49 -5.27 3.72
N PRO A 2 43.81 -5.12 4.87
CA PRO A 2 42.36 -4.94 4.89
C PRO A 2 41.98 -3.59 4.27
N PRO A 3 40.80 -3.49 3.64
CA PRO A 3 40.30 -2.23 3.09
C PRO A 3 40.18 -1.16 4.18
N THR A 4 40.57 0.06 3.84
CA THR A 4 40.50 1.19 4.76
C THR A 4 39.09 1.79 4.80
N ALA A 5 38.78 2.57 5.84
CA ALA A 5 37.52 3.32 5.90
C ALA A 5 37.28 4.19 4.65
N ALA A 6 38.35 4.73 4.06
CA ALA A 6 38.28 5.50 2.81
C ALA A 6 37.85 4.63 1.60
N ASP A 7 38.21 3.35 1.57
CA ASP A 7 37.81 2.43 0.50
C ASP A 7 36.32 2.08 0.60
N TYR A 8 35.80 1.92 1.81
CA TYR A 8 34.37 1.74 2.04
C TYR A 8 33.55 2.97 1.65
N ILE A 9 34.02 4.17 1.99
CA ILE A 9 33.34 5.42 1.62
C ILE A 9 33.33 5.61 0.10
N ARG A 10 34.45 5.36 -0.59
CA ARG A 10 34.51 5.43 -2.06
C ARG A 10 33.59 4.40 -2.72
N ARG A 11 33.47 3.21 -2.14
CA ARG A 11 32.56 2.17 -2.65
C ARG A 11 31.10 2.60 -2.47
N ALA A 12 30.73 3.07 -1.29
CA ALA A 12 29.38 3.56 -1.01
C ALA A 12 28.98 4.71 -1.94
N LEU A 13 29.89 5.66 -2.19
CA LEU A 13 29.63 6.77 -3.12
C LEU A 13 29.44 6.31 -4.57
N ARG A 14 30.14 5.26 -5.02
CA ARG A 14 29.93 4.69 -6.36
C ARG A 14 28.59 3.98 -6.46
N GLU A 15 28.22 3.22 -5.45
CA GLU A 15 26.93 2.54 -5.39
C GLU A 15 25.79 3.57 -5.38
N LEU A 16 25.92 4.65 -4.61
CA LEU A 16 24.91 5.72 -4.57
C LEU A 16 24.76 6.46 -5.92
N ASN A 17 25.88 6.74 -6.59
CA ASN A 17 25.84 7.37 -7.91
C ASN A 17 25.25 6.45 -8.98
N ALA A 18 25.54 5.15 -8.93
CA ALA A 18 24.94 4.17 -9.84
C ALA A 18 23.41 4.05 -9.62
N GLU A 19 22.96 4.12 -8.36
CA GLU A 19 21.54 4.13 -8.02
C GLU A 19 20.85 5.39 -8.57
N ARG A 20 21.52 6.55 -8.46
CA ARG A 20 21.02 7.81 -9.02
C ARG A 20 20.88 7.74 -10.54
N ASP A 21 21.88 7.24 -11.25
CA ASP A 21 21.83 7.09 -12.72
C ASP A 21 20.77 6.07 -13.17
N ARG A 22 20.40 5.12 -12.31
CA ARG A 22 19.30 4.18 -12.56
C ARG A 22 17.95 4.88 -12.38
N LEU A 23 17.79 5.69 -11.33
CA LEU A 23 16.58 6.45 -11.09
C LEU A 23 16.32 7.48 -12.18
N ASP A 24 17.35 8.20 -12.63
CA ASP A 24 17.23 9.18 -13.73
C ASP A 24 16.73 8.51 -15.02
N ARG A 25 17.22 7.30 -15.34
CA ARG A 25 16.72 6.51 -16.48
C ARG A 25 15.28 6.02 -16.31
N GLN A 26 14.85 5.69 -15.09
CA GLN A 26 13.48 5.30 -14.84
C GLN A 26 12.51 6.48 -15.00
N ILE A 27 12.94 7.67 -14.57
CA ILE A 27 12.17 8.92 -14.76
C ILE A 27 12.00 9.21 -16.25
N GLU A 28 13.06 9.09 -17.06
CA GLU A 28 13.00 9.31 -18.51
C GLU A 28 12.06 8.32 -19.23
N VAL A 29 12.05 7.05 -18.80
CA VAL A 29 11.10 6.06 -19.33
C VAL A 29 9.67 6.41 -18.96
N LEU A 30 9.42 6.85 -17.71
CA LEU A 30 8.10 7.26 -17.26
C LEU A 30 7.58 8.48 -18.06
N ASP A 31 8.43 9.46 -18.29
CA ASP A 31 8.09 10.69 -19.02
C ASP A 31 7.69 10.36 -20.48
N ARG A 32 8.45 9.48 -21.15
CA ARG A 32 8.11 9.00 -22.50
C ARG A 32 6.79 8.23 -22.53
N THR A 33 6.53 7.37 -21.55
CA THR A 33 5.24 6.66 -21.48
C THR A 33 4.08 7.59 -21.19
N LEU A 34 4.31 8.72 -20.51
CA LEU A 34 3.28 9.74 -20.30
C LEU A 34 2.96 10.49 -21.60
N ASP A 35 3.97 10.84 -22.40
CA ASP A 35 3.79 11.47 -23.71
C ASP A 35 3.06 10.55 -24.71
N GLU A 36 3.26 9.22 -24.64
CA GLU A 36 2.53 8.24 -25.47
C GLU A 36 1.05 8.04 -25.05
N LEU A 37 0.65 8.56 -23.88
CA LEU A 37 -0.70 8.45 -23.33
C LEU A 37 -1.57 9.72 -23.55
N GLU A 38 -1.11 10.70 -24.35
CA GLU A 38 -2.01 11.70 -24.93
C GLU A 38 -2.60 11.20 -26.26
N PRO A 39 -3.84 10.66 -26.29
CA PRO A 39 -4.47 10.27 -27.54
C PRO A 39 -4.90 11.52 -28.31
N GLY A 40 -4.19 11.81 -29.40
CA GLY A 40 -4.73 12.59 -30.50
C GLY A 40 -5.95 11.87 -31.11
N GLY A 41 -7.15 12.35 -30.79
CA GLY A 41 -8.26 12.53 -31.73
C GLY A 41 -8.99 11.31 -32.31
N SER A 42 -10.31 11.33 -32.07
CA SER A 42 -11.40 10.95 -32.99
C SER A 42 -11.86 9.48 -33.02
N GLY A 43 -12.91 9.21 -32.25
CA GLY A 43 -13.81 8.08 -32.47
C GLY A 43 -14.91 8.05 -31.42
N ASP A 44 -16.12 8.49 -31.81
CA ASP A 44 -17.41 8.39 -31.11
C ASP A 44 -17.43 7.55 -29.83
N ALA A 45 -17.40 8.22 -28.68
CA ALA A 45 -17.97 7.70 -27.44
C ALA A 45 -18.92 8.78 -26.90
N PRO A 46 -20.18 8.43 -26.59
CA PRO A 46 -21.16 9.41 -26.16
C PRO A 46 -20.71 10.06 -24.85
N ASP A 47 -20.82 11.38 -24.86
CA ASP A 47 -20.66 12.30 -23.75
C ASP A 47 -21.43 11.79 -22.51
N ASP A 48 -20.71 11.37 -21.48
CA ASP A 48 -21.20 11.41 -20.09
C ASP A 48 -20.26 12.33 -19.30
N SER A 49 -20.52 13.62 -19.46
CA SER A 49 -19.91 14.73 -18.75
C SER A 49 -19.97 14.57 -17.23
N GLY A 50 -18.80 14.43 -16.61
CA GLY A 50 -18.59 14.70 -15.19
C GLY A 50 -17.21 14.22 -14.79
N SER A 51 -16.38 15.10 -14.23
CA SER A 51 -15.07 14.77 -13.65
C SER A 51 -15.23 13.88 -12.40
N HIS A 52 -15.87 12.73 -12.56
CA HIS A 52 -16.07 11.72 -11.54
C HIS A 52 -14.80 10.86 -11.58
N GLY A 53 -13.79 11.27 -10.81
CA GLY A 53 -12.61 10.45 -10.58
C GLY A 53 -13.02 9.01 -10.23
N ARG A 54 -12.15 8.05 -10.51
CA ARG A 54 -12.41 6.63 -10.33
C ARG A 54 -12.84 6.35 -8.89
N PRO A 55 -13.80 5.44 -8.65
CA PRO A 55 -14.14 5.01 -7.30
C PRO A 55 -12.90 4.52 -6.56
N VAL A 56 -12.71 4.96 -5.31
CA VAL A 56 -11.54 4.57 -4.50
C VAL A 56 -11.46 3.05 -4.32
N ARG A 57 -12.62 2.37 -4.33
CA ARG A 57 -12.67 0.90 -4.28
C ARG A 57 -11.93 0.26 -5.45
N ASP A 58 -12.15 0.75 -6.66
CA ASP A 58 -11.58 0.16 -7.88
C ASP A 58 -10.06 0.37 -7.90
N ILE A 59 -9.60 1.55 -7.45
CA ILE A 59 -8.18 1.85 -7.28
C ILE A 59 -7.49 0.87 -6.31
N VAL A 60 -8.16 0.53 -5.20
CA VAL A 60 -7.60 -0.44 -4.24
C VAL A 60 -7.60 -1.85 -4.82
N MET A 61 -8.62 -2.23 -5.59
CA MET A 61 -8.67 -3.54 -6.26
C MET A 61 -7.60 -3.67 -7.35
N ASP A 62 -7.36 -2.62 -8.13
CA ASP A 62 -6.28 -2.58 -9.11
C ASP A 62 -4.92 -2.77 -8.43
N LEU A 63 -4.66 -2.05 -7.33
CA LEU A 63 -3.43 -2.22 -6.55
C LEU A 63 -3.28 -3.64 -6.00
N ALA A 64 -4.38 -4.24 -5.56
CA ALA A 64 -4.39 -5.63 -5.09
C ALA A 64 -4.15 -6.64 -6.24
N GLY A 65 -4.50 -6.30 -7.48
CA GLY A 65 -4.21 -7.09 -8.68
C GLY A 65 -2.81 -6.88 -9.25
N GLU A 66 -2.28 -5.66 -9.16
CA GLU A 66 -0.92 -5.30 -9.62
C GLU A 66 0.16 -5.79 -8.66
N SER A 67 -0.12 -5.80 -7.35
CA SER A 67 0.87 -6.08 -6.32
C SER A 67 0.28 -6.88 -5.17
N HIS A 68 0.97 -7.97 -4.80
CA HIS A 68 0.58 -8.79 -3.66
C HIS A 68 0.69 -8.05 -2.32
N LEU A 69 1.56 -7.03 -2.22
CA LEU A 69 1.74 -6.19 -1.04
C LEU A 69 1.75 -4.72 -1.48
N PHE A 70 0.91 -3.90 -0.85
CA PHE A 70 0.83 -2.45 -1.10
C PHE A 70 0.68 -1.67 0.20
N THR A 71 0.89 -0.36 0.15
CA THR A 71 0.88 0.52 1.34
C THR A 71 -0.27 1.52 1.31
N LEU A 72 -0.65 2.05 2.48
CA LEU A 72 -1.61 3.14 2.58
C LEU A 72 -1.14 4.37 1.78
N ASP A 73 0.15 4.68 1.80
CA ASP A 73 0.70 5.81 1.06
C ASP A 73 0.56 5.63 -0.46
N GLU A 74 0.74 4.40 -0.94
CA GLU A 74 0.54 4.04 -2.35
C GLU A 74 -0.93 4.14 -2.77
N VAL A 75 -1.85 3.68 -1.93
CA VAL A 75 -3.30 3.89 -2.12
C VAL A 75 -3.61 5.39 -2.18
N MET A 76 -3.11 6.17 -1.22
CA MET A 76 -3.36 7.61 -1.16
C MET A 76 -2.74 8.37 -2.34
N ARG A 77 -1.60 7.90 -2.88
CA ARG A 77 -0.98 8.45 -4.09
C ARG A 77 -1.86 8.21 -5.31
N ARG A 78 -2.31 6.97 -5.51
CA ARG A 78 -3.16 6.57 -6.66
C ARG A 78 -4.54 7.22 -6.60
N VAL A 79 -5.15 7.26 -5.40
CA VAL A 79 -6.42 7.98 -5.14
C VAL A 79 -6.30 9.47 -5.42
N ARG A 80 -5.17 10.11 -5.10
CA ARG A 80 -4.99 11.55 -5.38
C ARG A 80 -4.81 11.84 -6.88
N SER A 81 -4.30 10.87 -7.63
CA SER A 81 -4.07 10.98 -9.08
C SER A 81 -5.31 10.66 -9.90
N GLU A 82 -6.05 9.62 -9.53
CA GLU A 82 -7.11 9.04 -10.35
C GLU A 82 -8.47 9.01 -9.65
N GLY A 83 -8.49 9.19 -8.33
CA GLY A 83 -9.65 8.95 -7.49
C GLY A 83 -10.62 10.12 -7.41
N ASN A 84 -11.85 9.81 -7.04
CA ASN A 84 -12.86 10.82 -6.76
C ASN A 84 -12.50 11.63 -5.49
N PRO A 85 -12.29 12.96 -5.57
CA PRO A 85 -11.95 13.79 -4.41
C PRO A 85 -12.95 13.69 -3.26
N ALA A 86 -14.25 13.48 -3.57
CA ALA A 86 -15.30 13.33 -2.57
C ALA A 86 -15.15 12.05 -1.72
N GLN A 87 -14.38 11.06 -2.20
CA GLN A 87 -14.16 9.78 -1.54
C GLN A 87 -12.80 9.70 -0.82
N HIS A 88 -11.95 10.72 -0.90
CA HIS A 88 -10.63 10.72 -0.25
C HIS A 88 -10.72 10.54 1.27
N ALA A 89 -11.73 11.13 1.91
CA ALA A 89 -11.99 10.95 3.35
C ALA A 89 -12.45 9.52 3.71
N SER A 90 -12.92 8.75 2.73
CA SER A 90 -13.49 7.41 2.92
C SER A 90 -12.49 6.28 2.69
N VAL A 91 -11.25 6.57 2.30
CA VAL A 91 -10.21 5.57 1.99
C VAL A 91 -10.06 4.54 3.12
N SER A 92 -9.95 5.00 4.36
CA SER A 92 -9.83 4.12 5.54
C SER A 92 -11.05 3.21 5.74
N SER A 93 -12.25 3.72 5.46
CA SER A 93 -13.51 2.96 5.54
C SER A 93 -13.60 1.90 4.45
N ILE A 94 -13.17 2.26 3.23
CA ILE A 94 -13.13 1.36 2.07
C ILE A 94 -12.12 0.24 2.31
N LEU A 95 -10.91 0.55 2.77
CA LEU A 95 -9.90 -0.46 3.14
C LEU A 95 -10.42 -1.40 4.24
N SER A 96 -11.07 -0.85 5.27
CA SER A 96 -11.66 -1.66 6.35
C SER A 96 -12.81 -2.56 5.86
N ARG A 97 -13.57 -2.11 4.85
CA ARG A 97 -14.62 -2.90 4.23
C ARG A 97 -14.04 -4.01 3.36
N LEU A 98 -13.06 -3.71 2.50
CA LEU A 98 -12.39 -4.70 1.66
C LEU A 98 -11.68 -5.77 2.48
N LYS A 99 -11.11 -5.38 3.63
CA LYS A 99 -10.56 -6.33 4.60
C LYS A 99 -11.61 -7.28 5.17
N ARG A 100 -12.79 -6.76 5.55
CA ARG A 100 -13.90 -7.60 6.05
C ARG A 100 -14.51 -8.49 4.97
N GLU A 101 -14.51 -8.02 3.73
CA GLU A 101 -14.98 -8.78 2.56
C GLU A 101 -13.97 -9.85 2.11
N GLY A 102 -12.76 -9.88 2.69
CA GLY A 102 -11.75 -10.91 2.42
C GLY A 102 -10.96 -10.70 1.13
N PHE A 103 -10.98 -9.50 0.56
CA PHE A 103 -10.16 -9.16 -0.62
C PHE A 103 -8.72 -8.78 -0.26
N ILE A 104 -8.51 -8.26 0.96
CA ILE A 104 -7.21 -7.80 1.44
C ILE A 104 -7.03 -8.14 2.92
N ASP A 105 -5.81 -8.28 3.41
CA ASP A 105 -5.50 -8.33 4.84
C ASP A 105 -4.49 -7.25 5.26
N ALA A 106 -4.30 -7.07 6.56
CA ALA A 106 -3.20 -6.29 7.10
C ALA A 106 -1.87 -7.01 6.83
N GLY A 107 -0.92 -6.27 6.26
CA GLY A 107 0.42 -6.76 6.03
C GLY A 107 1.29 -6.77 7.28
N PRO A 108 2.56 -7.22 7.14
CA PRO A 108 3.49 -7.42 8.26
C PRO A 108 3.92 -6.12 8.96
N ARG A 109 3.68 -4.95 8.33
CA ARG A 109 4.00 -3.64 8.89
C ARG A 109 2.73 -2.78 9.00
N ARG A 110 2.71 -1.89 9.98
CA ARG A 110 1.61 -0.92 10.14
C ARG A 110 1.45 -0.10 8.85
N GLY A 111 0.23 -0.02 8.34
CA GLY A 111 -0.07 0.71 7.09
C GLY A 111 0.24 -0.06 5.81
N THR A 112 0.51 -1.36 5.89
CA THR A 112 0.67 -2.25 4.73
C THR A 112 -0.52 -3.19 4.61
N TYR A 113 -0.84 -3.60 3.39
CA TYR A 113 -1.95 -4.48 3.05
C TYR A 113 -1.48 -5.55 2.07
N VAL A 114 -2.02 -6.76 2.24
CA VAL A 114 -1.75 -7.91 1.37
C VAL A 114 -3.00 -8.23 0.58
N SER A 115 -2.87 -8.46 -0.72
CA SER A 115 -3.97 -8.94 -1.56
C SER A 115 -4.25 -10.40 -1.25
N ILE A 116 -5.49 -10.72 -0.91
CA ILE A 116 -5.95 -12.09 -0.74
C ILE A 116 -6.56 -12.50 -2.08
N ASP A 117 -5.83 -13.29 -2.84
CA ASP A 117 -6.41 -13.93 -4.01
C ASP A 117 -7.39 -15.02 -3.52
N PRO A 118 -8.70 -14.94 -3.82
CA PRO A 118 -9.67 -15.94 -3.37
C PRO A 118 -9.38 -17.35 -3.93
N LEU A 119 -8.47 -17.48 -4.89
CA LEU A 119 -8.00 -18.77 -5.42
C LEU A 119 -6.71 -19.28 -4.77
N SER A 120 -6.06 -18.50 -3.90
CA SER A 120 -4.91 -18.95 -3.12
C SER A 120 -5.40 -19.63 -1.84
N GLU A 121 -6.07 -20.78 -1.99
CA GLU A 121 -6.51 -21.58 -0.86
C GLU A 121 -5.34 -21.89 0.10
N LYS A 122 -5.59 -21.68 1.40
CA LYS A 122 -4.98 -22.43 2.50
C LYS A 122 -3.51 -22.11 2.83
N GLY A 123 -3.29 -21.08 3.64
CA GLY A 123 -2.03 -20.95 4.39
C GLY A 123 -1.88 -19.65 5.16
N GLY A 124 -2.27 -19.64 6.43
CA GLY A 124 -1.86 -18.59 7.37
C GLY A 124 -2.91 -18.29 8.42
N ASP A 125 -2.82 -19.01 9.55
CA ASP A 125 -3.50 -18.82 10.81
C ASP A 125 -4.31 -17.54 11.01
N GLY A 126 -5.60 -17.73 11.27
CA GLY A 126 -6.42 -16.79 12.01
C GLY A 126 -5.79 -16.51 13.37
N GLY A 127 -4.95 -15.49 13.42
CA GLY A 127 -4.52 -14.82 14.64
C GLY A 127 -5.69 -14.03 15.21
N VAL A 128 -6.55 -14.73 15.95
CA VAL A 128 -7.35 -14.17 17.04
C VAL A 128 -6.43 -13.44 18.01
N LEU A 129 -6.15 -12.16 17.79
CA LEU A 129 -5.78 -11.25 18.88
C LEU A 129 -7.06 -10.60 19.35
N GLY A 130 -7.59 -11.24 20.39
CA GLY A 130 -8.87 -10.97 21.00
C GLY A 130 -9.08 -9.51 21.33
N ALA A 131 -10.35 -9.16 21.28
CA ALA A 131 -10.93 -8.06 22.01
C ALA A 131 -10.22 -7.91 23.37
N SER A 132 -9.61 -6.75 23.57
CA SER A 132 -9.13 -6.34 24.88
C SER A 132 -10.29 -6.49 25.86
N GLY A 133 -10.19 -7.51 26.70
CA GLY A 133 -11.14 -7.82 27.75
C GLY A 133 -11.34 -6.59 28.63
N GLN A 134 -12.61 -6.28 28.84
CA GLN A 134 -13.05 -5.44 29.94
C GLN A 134 -12.53 -6.00 31.27
N ARG A 135 -12.21 -5.04 32.14
CA ARG A 135 -11.76 -5.18 33.53
C ARG A 135 -12.63 -6.13 34.35
N THR A 136 -12.00 -6.90 35.22
CA THR A 136 -12.35 -6.92 36.65
C THR A 136 -11.09 -7.13 37.47
N ASP A 137 -10.85 -6.21 38.41
CA ASP A 137 -9.93 -6.29 39.54
C ASP A 137 -9.94 -7.67 40.21
N ASP A 138 -8.85 -8.43 40.05
CA ASP A 138 -8.56 -9.57 40.92
C ASP A 138 -7.64 -9.06 42.04
N ARG A 139 -8.27 -8.81 43.19
CA ARG A 139 -7.67 -8.30 44.42
C ARG A 139 -6.93 -9.47 45.09
N PRO A 140 -5.60 -9.43 45.30
CA PRO A 140 -4.96 -10.47 46.08
C PRO A 140 -5.23 -10.22 47.57
N ASP A 141 -5.98 -11.12 48.19
CA ASP A 141 -6.14 -11.24 49.64
C ASP A 141 -4.82 -11.81 50.21
N PRO A 142 -4.02 -11.05 51.00
CA PRO A 142 -2.87 -11.63 51.67
C PRO A 142 -3.38 -12.38 52.91
N GLY A 143 -3.56 -13.69 52.72
CA GLY A 143 -3.85 -14.62 53.80
C GLY A 143 -2.90 -14.44 54.98
N SER A 144 -3.49 -14.19 56.14
CA SER A 144 -2.90 -14.27 57.47
C SER A 144 -2.22 -15.62 57.72
N ASN A 145 -0.96 -15.59 58.14
CA ASN A 145 -0.39 -16.43 59.21
C ASN A 145 1.12 -16.14 59.37
N PRO A 146 1.73 -16.34 60.56
CA PRO A 146 1.17 -16.68 61.88
C PRO A 146 1.14 -15.52 62.88
#